data_AF-A0A1L7XAS7-F1
#
_entry.id   AF-A0A1L7XAS7-F1
#
_cell.length_a   1.000
_cell.length_b   1.000
_cell.length_c   1.000
_cell.angle_alpha   90.00
_cell.angle_beta   90.00
_cell.angle_gamma   90.00
#
_symmetry.space_group_name_H-M   'P 1'
#
loop_
_entity.id
_entity.type
_entity.pdbx_description
1 polymer ?
#
loop_
_entity_poly.entity_id
_entity_poly.type
_entity_poly.pdbx_seq_one_letter_code
_entity_poly.pdbx_strand_id
1 'polypeptide(L)'
;MSFWRKPFSKRPGADTVEEVSHDAASEISDGSIKYVGNQGGNNAPPTFQEASGAPVESESPMGYSVNAFTILFLNINMMIGTGIFSTPSAILSGTGSIGLSFIYWTLGYLLCIAMGSVYLEYTAYFPSRSGSEVVFLEQAYPRPTWFFPTTFAVQNVVFSFSSSNAIVLANYLFKTAGTTGTAWQVKGVALAGYTVATLVLIFHTKFSYHLSNGIGIIKVTLLLFIIITGFVILGGGTKVEDPKANFRDSFAGTGTASAYGLTNALYRIIFSYGGYNNAFNVANEIKNPVRSLKKNATLALTIVYVLYMFTNVSWFAGVKKYDLEHSKLTTASLWFENVLGGGRVRGLNFLIALSAFGNMVSGSLGSSRMIRECGRQGVLPWTNFWASTKPFGTPLGPYAFKWGITALMILAIPTGDAFNFVADLGILPGAAFNLAMAVGIYLVRWRRKRANLPRPEFRAWDVLVIFNIAVQLYLLVMPWYPPANGGADVSFWYGTYCVTGVGILIVCGIYYYVWAKWIPKWKGYQLRQEVVNLGGGAEAHLIAKVPVNEVEAWDANHDAAGRIRNMTVTELSDEKAARTSSEADSKDASAVRTLDV
;
A
#
# COMPACT_ATOMS: atom_id res chain seq x y z
N MET A 1 53.26 20.04 -32.20
CA MET A 1 52.40 21.13 -32.71
C MET A 1 51.05 20.51 -33.05
N SER A 2 50.08 20.38 -32.14
CA SER A 2 49.28 21.39 -31.43
C SER A 2 48.37 22.24 -32.33
N PHE A 3 47.30 21.65 -32.85
CA PHE A 3 46.08 22.31 -33.32
C PHE A 3 45.10 21.14 -33.41
N TRP A 4 44.18 20.88 -32.47
CA TRP A 4 43.02 21.70 -32.13
C TRP A 4 42.54 21.35 -30.71
N ARG A 5 42.80 22.23 -29.75
CA ARG A 5 42.00 22.38 -28.53
C ARG A 5 41.68 23.87 -28.43
N LYS A 6 40.41 24.25 -28.61
CA LYS A 6 39.90 25.53 -28.14
C LYS A 6 39.01 25.27 -26.92
N PRO A 7 39.23 25.97 -25.80
CA PRO A 7 38.39 25.86 -24.62
C PRO A 7 37.07 26.62 -24.87
N PHE A 8 35.96 25.99 -24.50
CA PHE A 8 34.66 26.67 -24.48
C PHE A 8 34.70 27.82 -23.47
N SER A 9 34.48 29.02 -23.98
CA SER A 9 34.33 30.26 -23.22
C SER A 9 33.18 30.15 -22.23
N LYS A 10 33.45 30.50 -20.96
CA LYS A 10 32.43 30.75 -19.93
C LYS A 10 31.41 31.77 -20.46
N ARG A 11 30.12 31.41 -20.44
CA ARG A 11 29.03 32.39 -20.52
C ARG A 11 28.96 33.14 -19.18
N PRO A 12 28.99 34.48 -19.16
CA PRO A 12 28.60 35.25 -18.00
C PRO A 12 27.06 35.28 -17.92
N GLY A 13 26.50 35.00 -16.75
CA GLY A 13 25.05 34.93 -16.52
C GLY A 13 24.52 33.58 -16.01
N ALA A 14 25.35 32.78 -15.36
CA ALA A 14 24.88 31.78 -14.40
C ALA A 14 24.98 32.42 -13.02
N ASP A 15 23.96 33.19 -12.67
CA ASP A 15 23.84 33.75 -11.33
C ASP A 15 23.77 32.61 -10.32
N THR A 16 24.81 32.56 -9.48
CA THR A 16 24.88 32.04 -8.11
C THR A 16 23.72 31.11 -7.72
N VAL A 17 23.88 29.82 -7.99
CA VAL A 17 23.32 28.82 -7.08
C VAL A 17 24.24 28.85 -5.87
N GLU A 18 23.79 29.47 -4.78
CA GLU A 18 24.38 29.24 -3.47
C GLU A 18 24.50 27.72 -3.30
N GLU A 19 25.73 27.24 -3.05
CA GLU A 19 25.95 25.90 -2.55
C GLU A 19 25.10 25.77 -1.28
N VAL A 20 24.00 25.03 -1.39
CA VAL A 20 23.15 24.68 -0.26
C VAL A 20 24.03 23.90 0.71
N SER A 21 24.44 24.58 1.77
CA SER A 21 25.21 23.99 2.86
C SER A 21 24.44 22.81 3.46
N HIS A 22 25.19 21.81 3.92
CA HIS A 22 24.66 20.56 4.46
C HIS A 22 23.78 20.70 5.72
N ASP A 23 23.59 21.92 6.25
CA ASP A 23 22.94 22.18 7.55
C ASP A 23 21.69 23.08 7.49
N ALA A 24 21.25 23.56 6.32
CA ALA A 24 20.10 24.47 6.25
C ALA A 24 18.84 23.77 5.71
N ALA A 25 17.92 23.39 6.60
CA ALA A 25 16.53 23.19 6.25
C ALA A 25 15.98 24.50 5.68
N SER A 26 15.98 24.65 4.36
CA SER A 26 15.42 25.83 3.72
C SER A 26 13.90 25.78 3.81
N GLU A 27 13.32 26.72 4.56
CA GLU A 27 11.89 26.96 4.55
C GLU A 27 11.54 27.82 3.33
N ILE A 28 10.68 27.29 2.45
CA ILE A 28 10.17 28.02 1.29
C ILE A 28 8.66 28.17 1.46
N SER A 29 8.14 29.39 1.41
CA SER A 29 6.69 29.63 1.47
C SER A 29 6.15 30.14 0.15
N ASP A 30 4.97 29.64 -0.25
CA ASP A 30 4.19 30.19 -1.37
C ASP A 30 3.10 31.18 -0.92
N GLY A 31 3.14 31.61 0.35
CA GLY A 31 2.16 32.45 1.01
C GLY A 31 0.97 31.70 1.62
N SER A 32 0.65 30.50 1.13
CA SER A 32 -0.43 29.65 1.66
C SER A 32 0.08 28.42 2.41
N ILE A 33 1.24 27.93 2.00
CA ILE A 33 1.84 26.68 2.42
C ILE A 33 3.33 26.93 2.70
N LYS A 34 3.89 26.20 3.68
CA LYS A 34 5.32 26.20 3.99
C LYS A 34 5.91 24.85 3.62
N TYR A 35 6.96 24.87 2.81
CA TYR A 35 7.74 23.71 2.43
C TYR A 35 9.03 23.69 3.24
N VAL A 36 9.40 22.53 3.76
CA VAL A 36 10.67 22.30 4.46
C VAL A 36 11.53 21.39 3.60
N GLY A 37 12.73 21.86 3.25
CA GLY A 37 13.76 21.06 2.61
C GLY A 37 14.42 20.12 3.61
N ASN A 38 14.29 18.81 3.42
CA ASN A 38 15.02 17.80 4.20
C ASN A 38 15.64 16.76 3.25
N GLN A 39 16.79 16.22 3.66
CA GLN A 39 17.47 15.15 2.94
C GLN A 39 17.53 13.88 3.82
N GLY A 40 17.04 12.76 3.29
CA GLY A 40 17.20 11.46 3.94
C GLY A 40 18.49 10.76 3.53
N GLY A 41 18.95 9.79 4.33
CA GLY A 41 20.18 9.03 4.11
C GLY A 41 20.10 7.95 3.02
N ASN A 42 19.07 7.98 2.18
CA ASN A 42 18.84 7.03 1.09
C ASN A 42 19.50 7.46 -0.25
N ASN A 43 20.41 8.44 -0.21
CA ASN A 43 21.09 9.04 -1.36
C ASN A 43 20.16 9.76 -2.35
N ALA A 44 18.93 10.07 -1.96
CA ALA A 44 18.05 10.92 -2.76
C ALA A 44 18.49 12.40 -2.65
N PRO A 45 18.20 13.22 -3.67
CA PRO A 45 18.38 14.66 -3.57
C PRO A 45 17.48 15.26 -2.46
N PRO A 46 17.80 16.46 -1.95
CA PRO A 46 16.96 17.16 -0.97
C PRO A 46 15.51 17.26 -1.45
N THR A 47 14.59 16.94 -0.54
CA THR A 47 13.16 16.88 -0.81
C THR A 47 12.46 18.04 -0.12
N PHE A 48 11.60 18.73 -0.87
CA PHE A 48 10.77 19.80 -0.33
C PHE A 48 9.36 19.25 -0.13
N GLN A 49 8.96 19.16 1.14
CA GLN A 49 7.65 18.67 1.54
C GLN A 49 6.94 19.69 2.40
N GLU A 50 5.61 19.61 2.41
CA GLU A 50 4.78 20.47 3.23
C GLU A 50 5.02 20.22 4.73
N ALA A 51 5.13 21.30 5.50
CA ALA A 51 5.60 21.26 6.88
C ALA A 51 4.65 20.52 7.85
N SER A 52 3.34 20.49 7.57
CA SER A 52 2.37 19.77 8.40
C SER A 52 2.41 18.25 8.24
N GLY A 53 3.16 17.79 7.24
CA GLY A 53 3.38 16.38 6.95
C GLY A 53 4.35 15.68 7.90
N ALA A 54 4.32 14.34 7.96
CA ALA A 54 5.26 13.61 8.83
C ALA A 54 6.73 13.97 8.49
N PRO A 55 7.62 14.01 9.50
CA PRO A 55 8.99 14.47 9.32
C PRO A 55 9.80 13.49 8.46
N VAL A 56 10.81 13.99 7.75
CA VAL A 56 11.75 13.13 7.02
C VAL A 56 12.79 12.61 8.00
N GLU A 57 12.92 11.29 8.08
CA GLU A 57 13.97 10.64 8.87
C GLU A 57 15.32 10.81 8.16
N SER A 58 16.29 11.42 8.84
CA SER A 58 17.66 11.58 8.33
C SER A 58 18.33 10.24 8.07
N GLU A 59 18.10 9.25 8.95
CA GLU A 59 18.46 7.85 8.72
C GLU A 59 17.24 6.95 8.89
N SER A 60 17.02 6.04 7.93
CA SER A 60 15.93 5.05 8.03
C SER A 60 16.10 4.17 9.28
N PRO A 61 15.15 4.17 10.23
CA PRO A 61 15.20 3.34 11.44
C PRO A 61 15.14 1.83 11.14
N MET A 62 14.69 1.47 9.94
CA MET A 62 14.60 0.08 9.45
C MET A 62 15.80 -0.27 8.54
N GLY A 63 16.72 0.67 8.34
CA GLY A 63 17.92 0.54 7.53
C GLY A 63 17.65 0.56 6.01
N TYR A 64 18.70 0.27 5.24
CA TYR A 64 18.70 0.32 3.77
C TYR A 64 18.87 -1.07 3.15
N SER A 65 18.11 -2.04 3.64
CA SER A 65 18.26 -3.46 3.26
C SER A 65 17.50 -3.85 1.98
N VAL A 66 16.72 -2.94 1.40
CA VAL A 66 15.91 -3.21 0.21
C VAL A 66 16.73 -2.94 -1.06
N ASN A 67 17.29 -4.01 -1.62
CA ASN A 67 18.04 -3.97 -2.87
C ASN A 67 17.12 -4.20 -4.10
N ALA A 68 17.68 -4.10 -5.31
CA ALA A 68 16.95 -4.29 -6.56
C ALA A 68 16.18 -5.63 -6.65
N PHE A 69 16.78 -6.71 -6.14
CA PHE A 69 16.19 -8.04 -6.11
C PHE A 69 14.98 -8.10 -5.18
N THR A 70 15.08 -7.50 -3.99
CA THR A 70 13.97 -7.39 -3.04
C THR A 70 12.84 -6.51 -3.60
N ILE A 71 13.14 -5.41 -4.30
CA ILE A 71 12.10 -4.59 -4.98
C ILE A 71 11.32 -5.44 -5.98
N LEU A 72 12.04 -6.22 -6.80
CA LEU A 72 11.44 -7.10 -7.80
C LEU A 72 10.50 -8.11 -7.13
N PHE A 73 10.99 -8.84 -6.12
CA PHE A 73 10.22 -9.91 -5.50
C PHE A 73 9.15 -9.43 -4.51
N LEU A 74 9.26 -8.25 -3.90
CA LEU A 74 8.15 -7.68 -3.12
C LEU A 74 6.90 -7.47 -3.96
N ASN A 75 7.08 -6.96 -5.19
CA ASN A 75 5.99 -6.78 -6.13
C ASN A 75 5.54 -8.12 -6.74
N ILE A 76 6.46 -8.95 -7.25
CA ILE A 76 6.13 -10.27 -7.82
C ILE A 76 5.40 -11.17 -6.81
N ASN A 77 5.87 -11.25 -5.57
CA ASN A 77 5.29 -12.13 -4.55
C ASN A 77 3.88 -11.66 -4.12
N MET A 78 3.61 -10.36 -4.17
CA MET A 78 2.28 -9.82 -3.87
C MET A 78 1.34 -9.98 -5.08
N MET A 79 1.81 -9.73 -6.31
CA MET A 79 1.01 -9.93 -7.53
C MET A 79 0.67 -11.40 -7.77
N ILE A 80 1.69 -12.29 -7.79
CA ILE A 80 1.51 -13.74 -7.92
C ILE A 80 0.94 -14.29 -6.61
N GLY A 81 -0.34 -14.06 -6.40
CA GLY A 81 -1.12 -14.56 -5.29
C GLY A 81 -2.07 -15.68 -5.70
N THR A 82 -3.19 -15.75 -5.01
CA THR A 82 -4.28 -16.70 -5.30
C THR A 82 -5.03 -16.35 -6.59
N GLY A 83 -4.97 -15.08 -7.02
CA GLY A 83 -5.70 -14.54 -8.17
C GLY A 83 -5.45 -15.30 -9.49
N ILE A 84 -4.20 -15.56 -9.87
CA ILE A 84 -3.89 -16.25 -11.13
C ILE A 84 -4.39 -17.70 -11.18
N PHE A 85 -4.65 -18.32 -10.03
CA PHE A 85 -5.15 -19.69 -9.93
C PHE A 85 -6.69 -19.77 -9.96
N SER A 86 -7.39 -18.67 -9.68
CA SER A 86 -8.86 -18.63 -9.54
C SER A 86 -9.55 -17.71 -10.55
N THR A 87 -9.00 -16.52 -10.81
CA THR A 87 -9.63 -15.48 -11.64
C THR A 87 -9.73 -15.77 -13.15
N PRO A 88 -8.89 -16.62 -13.80
CA PRO A 88 -9.03 -16.85 -15.24
C PRO A 88 -10.43 -17.31 -15.66
N SER A 89 -11.04 -18.23 -14.89
CA SER A 89 -12.43 -18.68 -15.07
C SER A 89 -13.44 -17.53 -14.95
N ALA A 90 -13.31 -16.69 -13.91
CA ALA A 90 -14.22 -15.57 -13.70
C ALA A 90 -14.10 -14.49 -14.80
N ILE A 91 -12.88 -14.22 -15.28
CA ILE A 91 -12.63 -13.30 -16.39
C ILE A 91 -13.22 -13.87 -17.68
N LEU A 92 -12.98 -15.15 -17.97
CA LEU A 92 -13.54 -15.83 -19.14
C LEU A 92 -15.07 -15.81 -19.14
N SER A 93 -15.70 -16.13 -18.01
CA SER A 93 -17.16 -16.07 -17.84
C SER A 93 -17.70 -14.66 -18.08
N GLY A 94 -16.99 -13.62 -17.62
CA GLY A 94 -17.36 -12.23 -17.85
C GLY A 94 -17.16 -11.76 -19.29
N THR A 95 -16.11 -12.22 -19.97
CA THR A 95 -15.79 -11.83 -21.36
C THR A 95 -16.48 -12.70 -22.41
N GLY A 96 -16.99 -13.88 -22.04
CA GLY A 96 -17.65 -14.84 -22.93
C GLY A 96 -16.75 -15.51 -23.96
N SER A 97 -15.52 -15.02 -24.19
CA SER A 97 -14.56 -15.60 -25.12
C SER A 97 -13.12 -15.55 -24.60
N ILE A 98 -12.30 -16.47 -25.12
CA ILE A 98 -10.90 -16.65 -24.73
C ILE A 98 -10.03 -15.51 -25.29
N GLY A 99 -10.28 -15.11 -26.54
CA GLY A 99 -9.60 -14.00 -27.19
C GLY A 99 -9.82 -12.68 -26.46
N LEU A 100 -11.07 -12.40 -26.04
CA LEU A 100 -11.35 -11.20 -25.25
C LEU A 100 -10.75 -11.30 -23.83
N SER A 101 -10.72 -12.48 -23.22
CA SER A 101 -10.04 -12.69 -21.93
C SER A 101 -8.55 -12.32 -22.01
N PHE A 102 -7.83 -12.71 -23.06
CA PHE A 102 -6.43 -12.29 -23.26
C PHE A 102 -6.27 -10.77 -23.41
N ILE A 103 -7.18 -10.10 -24.13
CA ILE A 103 -7.18 -8.63 -24.24
C ILE A 103 -7.35 -8.01 -22.85
N TYR A 104 -8.20 -8.58 -21.99
CA TYR A 104 -8.38 -8.12 -20.61
C TYR A 104 -7.10 -8.29 -19.78
N TRP A 105 -6.36 -9.39 -19.92
CA TRP A 105 -5.05 -9.55 -19.27
C TRP A 105 -4.05 -8.48 -19.69
N THR A 106 -3.96 -8.17 -20.98
CA THR A 106 -3.15 -7.05 -21.48
C THR A 106 -3.65 -5.70 -20.98
N LEU A 107 -4.97 -5.49 -20.92
CA LEU A 107 -5.56 -4.28 -20.36
C LEU A 107 -5.16 -4.11 -18.90
N GLY A 108 -5.22 -5.17 -18.08
CA GLY A 108 -4.74 -5.17 -16.69
C GLY A 108 -3.30 -4.69 -16.55
N TYR A 109 -2.41 -5.15 -17.43
CA TYR A 109 -1.01 -4.68 -17.47
C TYR A 109 -0.90 -3.17 -17.79
N LEU A 110 -1.65 -2.67 -18.78
CA LEU A 110 -1.66 -1.25 -19.13
C LEU A 110 -2.23 -0.36 -18.02
N LEU A 111 -3.29 -0.84 -17.34
CA LEU A 111 -3.87 -0.19 -16.17
C LEU A 111 -2.83 -0.03 -15.06
N CYS A 112 -2.12 -1.10 -14.72
CA CYS A 112 -1.08 -1.07 -13.69
C CYS A 112 0.14 -0.21 -14.08
N ILE A 113 0.50 -0.11 -15.36
CA ILE A 113 1.52 0.85 -15.81
C ILE A 113 1.06 2.29 -15.54
N ALA A 114 -0.18 2.62 -15.91
CA ALA A 114 -0.73 3.96 -15.71
C ALA A 114 -0.79 4.31 -14.22
N MET A 115 -1.34 3.41 -13.40
CA MET A 115 -1.40 3.58 -11.94
C MET A 115 0.00 3.65 -11.31
N GLY A 116 0.91 2.76 -11.69
CA GLY A 116 2.30 2.74 -11.22
C GLY A 116 3.10 3.98 -11.60
N SER A 117 2.81 4.62 -12.74
CA SER A 117 3.45 5.87 -13.15
C SER A 117 3.09 7.04 -12.21
N VAL A 118 1.86 7.09 -11.71
CA VAL A 118 1.41 8.07 -10.71
C VAL A 118 2.18 7.86 -9.40
N TYR A 119 2.30 6.62 -8.93
CA TYR A 119 3.09 6.28 -7.73
C TYR A 119 4.55 6.70 -7.88
N LEU A 120 5.16 6.40 -9.03
CA LEU A 120 6.55 6.74 -9.29
C LEU A 120 6.82 8.25 -9.33
N GLU A 121 5.91 9.04 -9.89
CA GLU A 121 6.05 10.51 -9.87
C GLU A 121 5.89 11.06 -8.46
N TYR A 122 4.95 10.55 -7.66
CA TYR A 122 4.87 10.93 -6.24
C TYR A 122 6.12 10.54 -5.47
N THR A 123 6.66 9.34 -5.66
CA THR A 123 7.94 8.95 -5.06
C THR A 123 9.11 9.78 -5.58
N ALA A 124 9.05 10.32 -6.80
CA ALA A 124 10.06 11.25 -7.30
C ALA A 124 10.00 12.62 -6.60
N TYR A 125 8.84 12.99 -6.04
CA TYR A 125 8.70 14.18 -5.19
C TYR A 125 9.08 13.92 -3.73
N PHE A 126 8.77 12.72 -3.21
CA PHE A 126 8.93 12.36 -1.80
C PHE A 126 9.69 11.03 -1.62
N PRO A 127 10.95 10.91 -2.12
CA PRO A 127 11.70 9.66 -2.12
C PRO A 127 12.11 9.14 -0.74
N SER A 128 12.20 10.02 0.26
CA SER A 128 12.69 9.70 1.61
C SER A 128 11.59 9.41 2.63
N ARG A 129 10.37 9.12 2.17
CA ARG A 129 9.25 8.70 3.03
C ARG A 129 8.64 7.39 2.55
N SER A 130 8.41 6.49 3.50
CA SER A 130 7.73 5.20 3.30
C SER A 130 6.23 5.35 3.56
N GLY A 131 5.42 4.37 3.13
CA GLY A 131 3.96 4.39 3.33
C GLY A 131 3.13 4.97 2.18
N SER A 132 3.75 5.23 1.02
CA SER A 132 3.09 5.47 -0.27
C SER A 132 1.89 6.43 -0.20
N GLU A 133 0.67 5.89 -0.31
CA GLU A 133 -0.59 6.60 -0.45
C GLU A 133 -0.81 7.62 0.68
N VAL A 134 -0.34 7.30 1.89
CA VAL A 134 -0.40 8.16 3.07
C VAL A 134 0.37 9.46 2.83
N VAL A 135 1.62 9.35 2.37
CA VAL A 135 2.49 10.48 2.06
C VAL A 135 1.90 11.26 0.88
N PHE A 136 1.43 10.55 -0.14
CA PHE A 136 1.00 11.17 -1.39
C PHE A 136 -0.26 12.00 -1.21
N LEU A 137 -1.27 11.49 -0.49
CA LEU A 137 -2.51 12.21 -0.20
C LEU A 137 -2.29 13.39 0.73
N GLU A 138 -1.50 13.20 1.79
CA GLU A 138 -1.10 14.25 2.72
C GLU A 138 -0.46 15.43 1.98
N GLN A 139 0.49 15.15 1.11
CA GLN A 139 1.19 16.18 0.35
C GLN A 139 0.36 16.75 -0.79
N ALA A 140 -0.56 15.97 -1.39
CA ALA A 140 -1.46 16.43 -2.43
C ALA A 140 -2.56 17.37 -1.92
N TYR A 141 -3.00 17.18 -0.68
CA TYR A 141 -4.10 17.93 -0.06
C TYR A 141 -3.74 18.35 1.39
N PRO A 142 -2.79 19.27 1.59
CA PRO A 142 -2.37 19.69 2.93
C PRO A 142 -3.43 20.53 3.66
N ARG A 143 -4.48 20.97 2.96
CA ARG A 143 -5.57 21.76 3.51
C ARG A 143 -6.90 21.09 3.17
N PRO A 144 -7.84 20.95 4.13
CA PRO A 144 -7.71 21.24 5.56
C PRO A 144 -6.64 20.36 6.25
N THR A 145 -5.86 20.93 7.17
CA THR A 145 -4.74 20.24 7.83
C THR A 145 -5.21 18.96 8.51
N TRP A 146 -4.46 17.86 8.30
CA TRP A 146 -4.73 16.50 8.79
C TRP A 146 -5.99 15.79 8.24
N PHE A 147 -6.80 16.42 7.36
CA PHE A 147 -8.05 15.80 6.89
C PHE A 147 -7.82 14.46 6.16
N PHE A 148 -7.03 14.47 5.08
CA PHE A 148 -6.71 13.26 4.31
C PHE A 148 -5.96 12.22 5.16
N PRO A 149 -4.94 12.59 5.94
CA PRO A 149 -4.33 11.70 6.91
C PRO A 149 -5.29 11.00 7.86
N THR A 150 -6.18 11.75 8.52
CA THR A 150 -7.12 11.20 9.50
C THR A 150 -8.13 10.28 8.81
N THR A 151 -8.73 10.72 7.70
CA THR A 151 -9.74 9.93 6.97
C THR A 151 -9.14 8.68 6.34
N PHE A 152 -7.95 8.79 5.74
CA PHE A 152 -7.22 7.65 5.18
C PHE A 152 -6.77 6.68 6.28
N ALA A 153 -6.29 7.18 7.42
CA ALA A 153 -5.88 6.34 8.54
C ALA A 153 -7.06 5.57 9.12
N VAL A 154 -8.22 6.20 9.35
CA VAL A 154 -9.42 5.48 9.84
C VAL A 154 -9.80 4.37 8.87
N GLN A 155 -9.86 4.66 7.57
CA GLN A 155 -10.17 3.65 6.57
C GLN A 155 -9.12 2.53 6.54
N ASN A 156 -7.86 2.87 6.30
CA ASN A 156 -6.84 1.86 6.02
C ASN A 156 -6.43 1.09 7.27
N VAL A 157 -6.39 1.72 8.44
CA VAL A 157 -6.01 1.04 9.68
C VAL A 157 -7.12 0.08 10.11
N VAL A 158 -8.38 0.53 10.14
CA VAL A 158 -9.53 -0.31 10.56
C VAL A 158 -9.80 -1.46 9.59
N PHE A 159 -9.63 -1.23 8.29
CA PHE A 159 -9.85 -2.27 7.27
C PHE A 159 -8.55 -3.00 6.85
N SER A 160 -7.43 -2.86 7.57
CA SER A 160 -6.15 -3.53 7.23
C SER A 160 -6.12 -5.04 7.55
N PHE A 161 -7.24 -5.77 7.49
CA PHE A 161 -7.19 -7.22 7.72
C PHE A 161 -6.67 -7.99 6.49
N SER A 162 -6.10 -9.17 6.72
CA SER A 162 -5.62 -10.07 5.65
C SER A 162 -6.17 -11.50 5.82
N SER A 163 -7.42 -11.60 6.27
CA SER A 163 -8.09 -12.85 6.62
C SER A 163 -8.29 -13.78 5.41
N SER A 164 -8.53 -13.23 4.21
CA SER A 164 -8.80 -14.05 3.00
C SER A 164 -7.65 -14.99 2.66
N ASN A 165 -6.41 -14.47 2.64
CA ASN A 165 -5.24 -15.31 2.37
C ASN A 165 -4.98 -16.33 3.49
N ALA A 166 -5.26 -15.98 4.75
CA ALA A 166 -5.12 -16.91 5.88
C ALA A 166 -6.10 -18.09 5.78
N ILE A 167 -7.34 -17.82 5.37
CA ILE A 167 -8.36 -18.86 5.15
C ILE A 167 -8.00 -19.71 3.93
N VAL A 168 -7.48 -19.12 2.85
CA VAL A 168 -6.99 -19.90 1.69
C VAL A 168 -5.84 -20.81 2.10
N LEU A 169 -4.85 -20.29 2.83
CA LEU A 169 -3.74 -21.07 3.40
C LEU A 169 -4.28 -22.31 4.15
N ALA A 170 -5.19 -22.09 5.11
CA ALA A 170 -5.75 -23.17 5.91
C ALA A 170 -6.48 -24.23 5.08
N ASN A 171 -7.37 -23.81 4.18
CA ASN A 171 -8.13 -24.72 3.32
C ASN A 171 -7.21 -25.58 2.44
N TYR A 172 -6.16 -24.99 1.87
CA TYR A 172 -5.22 -25.73 1.03
C TYR A 172 -4.27 -26.64 1.83
N LEU A 173 -3.96 -26.31 3.08
CA LEU A 173 -3.26 -27.24 3.98
C LEU A 173 -4.13 -28.48 4.28
N PHE A 174 -5.43 -28.31 4.56
CA PHE A 174 -6.33 -29.46 4.72
C PHE A 174 -6.44 -30.30 3.44
N LYS A 175 -6.61 -29.65 2.27
CA LYS A 175 -6.61 -30.34 0.97
C LYS A 175 -5.29 -31.07 0.69
N THR A 176 -4.15 -30.57 1.19
CA THR A 176 -2.86 -31.26 1.09
C THR A 176 -2.84 -32.54 1.93
N ALA A 177 -3.44 -32.50 3.11
CA ALA A 177 -3.63 -33.67 3.96
C ALA A 177 -4.70 -34.65 3.43
N GLY A 178 -5.44 -34.29 2.38
CA GLY A 178 -6.52 -35.10 1.82
C GLY A 178 -7.79 -35.09 2.68
N THR A 179 -7.95 -34.09 3.54
CA THR A 179 -9.11 -33.94 4.43
C THR A 179 -9.77 -32.57 4.23
N THR A 180 -10.95 -32.39 4.82
CA THR A 180 -11.60 -31.09 4.94
C THR A 180 -11.71 -30.75 6.42
N GLY A 181 -11.27 -29.53 6.79
CA GLY A 181 -11.38 -29.07 8.17
C GLY A 181 -12.79 -28.59 8.48
N THR A 182 -13.24 -28.78 9.73
CA THR A 182 -14.42 -28.08 10.24
C THR A 182 -14.19 -26.58 10.25
N ALA A 183 -15.25 -25.77 10.32
CA ALA A 183 -15.13 -24.31 10.32
C ALA A 183 -14.15 -23.79 11.39
N TRP A 184 -14.19 -24.36 12.61
CA TRP A 184 -13.28 -23.98 13.70
C TRP A 184 -11.84 -24.46 13.47
N GLN A 185 -11.66 -25.65 12.89
CA GLN A 185 -10.32 -26.14 12.53
C GLN A 185 -9.67 -25.25 11.46
N VAL A 186 -10.42 -24.84 10.43
CA VAL A 186 -9.94 -23.91 9.40
C VAL A 186 -9.59 -22.55 10.01
N LYS A 187 -10.45 -22.00 10.87
CA LYS A 187 -10.18 -20.74 11.59
C LYS A 187 -8.92 -20.84 12.46
N GLY A 188 -8.76 -21.93 13.21
CA GLY A 188 -7.60 -22.17 14.06
C GLY A 188 -6.29 -22.25 13.27
N VAL A 189 -6.26 -23.02 12.18
CA VAL A 189 -5.08 -23.13 11.30
C VAL A 189 -4.78 -21.80 10.60
N ALA A 190 -5.81 -21.06 10.16
CA ALA A 190 -5.64 -19.74 9.54
C ALA A 190 -5.00 -18.75 10.51
N LEU A 191 -5.49 -18.70 11.75
CA LEU A 191 -4.95 -17.84 12.80
C LEU A 191 -3.52 -18.23 13.18
N ALA A 192 -3.24 -19.54 13.32
CA ALA A 192 -1.90 -20.03 13.60
C ALA A 192 -0.92 -19.65 12.48
N GLY A 193 -1.28 -19.90 11.22
CA GLY A 193 -0.47 -19.54 10.05
C GLY A 193 -0.20 -18.04 9.95
N TYR A 194 -1.20 -17.19 10.22
CA TYR A 194 -1.01 -15.75 10.21
C TYR A 194 -0.19 -15.24 11.40
N THR A 195 -0.34 -15.86 12.57
CA THR A 195 0.50 -15.58 13.75
C THR A 195 1.96 -15.86 13.44
N VAL A 196 2.27 -17.02 12.83
CA VAL A 196 3.64 -17.35 12.40
C VAL A 196 4.18 -16.32 11.41
N ALA A 197 3.39 -15.94 10.39
CA ALA A 197 3.80 -14.90 9.44
C ALA A 197 4.11 -13.56 10.15
N THR A 198 3.27 -13.16 11.10
CA THR A 198 3.42 -11.91 11.85
C THR A 198 4.64 -11.93 12.76
N LEU A 199 4.89 -13.04 13.46
CA LEU A 199 6.06 -13.16 14.34
C LEU A 199 7.37 -13.05 13.56
N VAL A 200 7.45 -13.69 12.40
CA VAL A 200 8.62 -13.57 11.49
C VAL A 200 8.87 -12.10 11.12
N LEU A 201 7.80 -11.36 10.82
CA LEU A 201 7.85 -9.94 10.45
C LEU A 201 8.28 -9.03 11.61
N ILE A 202 7.85 -9.34 12.84
CA ILE A 202 8.16 -8.57 14.04
C ILE A 202 9.62 -8.72 14.43
N PHE A 203 10.15 -9.95 14.46
CA PHE A 203 11.47 -10.19 15.04
C PHE A 203 12.62 -9.74 14.13
N HIS A 204 12.47 -9.86 12.81
CA HIS A 204 13.59 -9.56 11.91
C HIS A 204 13.14 -9.13 10.49
N THR A 205 13.18 -7.83 10.21
CA THR A 205 12.84 -7.26 8.89
C THR A 205 13.68 -7.83 7.74
N LYS A 206 15.02 -7.89 7.88
CA LYS A 206 15.87 -8.41 6.78
C LYS A 206 15.56 -9.87 6.43
N PHE A 207 15.42 -10.74 7.45
CA PHE A 207 14.99 -12.12 7.23
C PHE A 207 13.62 -12.19 6.55
N SER A 208 12.69 -11.31 6.90
CA SER A 208 11.38 -11.22 6.24
C SER A 208 11.49 -10.87 4.75
N TYR A 209 12.41 -9.98 4.37
CA TYR A 209 12.71 -9.75 2.96
C TYR A 209 13.29 -10.99 2.27
N HIS A 210 14.24 -11.69 2.90
CA HIS A 210 14.79 -12.92 2.34
C HIS A 210 13.73 -14.02 2.20
N LEU A 211 12.84 -14.17 3.18
CA LEU A 211 11.74 -15.12 3.13
C LEU A 211 10.76 -14.77 2.01
N SER A 212 10.38 -13.49 1.88
CA SER A 212 9.52 -13.03 0.78
C SER A 212 10.16 -13.31 -0.58
N ASN A 213 11.46 -13.04 -0.73
CA ASN A 213 12.20 -13.31 -1.95
C ASN A 213 12.24 -14.81 -2.27
N GLY A 214 12.54 -15.67 -1.28
CA GLY A 214 12.56 -17.12 -1.45
C GLY A 214 11.22 -17.70 -1.89
N ILE A 215 10.12 -17.29 -1.22
CA ILE A 215 8.77 -17.71 -1.61
C ILE A 215 8.43 -17.19 -3.01
N GLY A 216 8.81 -15.95 -3.34
CA GLY A 216 8.64 -15.38 -4.66
C GLY A 216 9.32 -16.20 -5.77
N ILE A 217 10.55 -16.69 -5.54
CA ILE A 217 11.24 -17.58 -6.49
C ILE A 217 10.44 -18.87 -6.69
N ILE A 218 9.98 -19.51 -5.61
CA ILE A 218 9.19 -20.75 -5.68
C ILE A 218 7.91 -20.54 -6.50
N LYS A 219 7.23 -19.41 -6.31
CA LYS A 219 6.02 -19.04 -7.07
C LYS A 219 6.30 -18.86 -8.56
N VAL A 220 7.38 -18.17 -8.91
CA VAL A 220 7.79 -17.99 -10.32
C VAL A 220 8.12 -19.35 -10.93
N THR A 221 8.87 -20.19 -10.23
CA THR A 221 9.19 -21.56 -10.70
C THR A 221 7.93 -22.41 -10.91
N LEU A 222 6.93 -22.29 -10.03
CA LEU A 222 5.65 -22.96 -10.22
C LEU A 222 4.94 -22.49 -11.50
N LEU A 223 4.87 -21.17 -11.76
CA LEU A 223 4.27 -20.68 -12.99
C LEU A 223 5.05 -21.13 -14.22
N LEU A 224 6.39 -21.12 -14.18
CA LEU A 224 7.21 -21.66 -15.26
C LEU A 224 6.93 -23.14 -15.53
N PHE A 225 6.77 -23.95 -14.48
CA PHE A 225 6.37 -25.36 -14.62
C PHE A 225 5.01 -25.51 -15.32
N ILE A 226 4.01 -24.72 -14.92
CA ILE A 226 2.68 -24.70 -15.53
C ILE A 226 2.77 -24.28 -17.00
N ILE A 227 3.57 -23.26 -17.32
CA ILE A 227 3.78 -22.75 -18.67
C ILE A 227 4.43 -23.81 -19.56
N ILE A 228 5.52 -24.42 -19.10
CA ILE A 228 6.23 -25.47 -19.84
C ILE A 228 5.28 -26.65 -20.11
N THR A 229 4.51 -27.06 -19.11
CA THR A 229 3.54 -28.14 -19.26
C THR A 229 2.42 -27.74 -20.24
N GLY A 230 1.97 -26.49 -20.22
CA GLY A 230 1.05 -25.93 -21.20
C GLY A 230 1.52 -26.09 -22.64
N PHE A 231 2.80 -25.77 -22.91
CA PHE A 231 3.39 -25.98 -24.22
C PHE A 231 3.52 -27.47 -24.60
N VAL A 232 3.83 -28.35 -23.64
CA VAL A 232 3.84 -29.80 -23.86
C VAL A 232 2.44 -30.32 -24.20
N ILE A 233 1.39 -29.82 -23.53
CA ILE A 233 -0.01 -30.14 -23.84
C ILE A 233 -0.34 -29.72 -25.27
N LEU A 234 -0.02 -28.48 -25.66
CA LEU A 234 -0.24 -27.99 -27.03
C LEU A 234 0.53 -28.78 -28.11
N GLY A 235 1.67 -29.35 -27.73
CA GLY A 235 2.47 -30.26 -28.56
C GLY A 235 1.95 -31.70 -28.64
N GLY A 236 0.86 -32.04 -27.93
CA GLY A 236 0.27 -33.38 -27.92
C GLY A 236 0.96 -34.37 -26.95
N GLY A 237 1.81 -33.89 -26.04
CA GLY A 237 2.56 -34.74 -25.11
C GLY A 237 1.79 -35.19 -23.87
N THR A 238 0.46 -35.08 -23.84
CA THR A 238 -0.38 -35.40 -22.67
C THR A 238 -1.68 -36.10 -23.08
N LYS A 239 -2.50 -36.49 -22.09
CA LYS A 239 -3.78 -37.18 -22.30
C LYS A 239 -4.93 -36.27 -22.77
N VAL A 240 -4.69 -34.97 -22.93
CA VAL A 240 -5.71 -34.02 -23.39
C VAL A 240 -5.99 -34.25 -24.87
N GLU A 241 -7.22 -34.64 -25.22
CA GLU A 241 -7.60 -35.10 -26.57
C GLU A 241 -7.52 -34.02 -27.66
N ASP A 242 -7.99 -32.79 -27.38
CA ASP A 242 -7.87 -31.65 -28.31
C ASP A 242 -7.39 -30.37 -27.60
N PRO A 243 -6.07 -30.23 -27.38
CA PRO A 243 -5.46 -29.06 -26.74
C PRO A 243 -5.72 -27.72 -27.44
N LYS A 244 -6.03 -27.77 -28.75
CA LYS A 244 -6.14 -26.59 -29.61
C LYS A 244 -7.58 -26.15 -29.80
N ALA A 245 -8.57 -26.92 -29.35
CA ALA A 245 -9.99 -26.65 -29.52
C ALA A 245 -10.37 -25.21 -29.13
N ASN A 246 -9.94 -24.79 -27.94
CA ASN A 246 -10.20 -23.48 -27.38
C ASN A 246 -9.59 -22.31 -28.16
N PHE A 247 -8.59 -22.56 -29.01
CA PHE A 247 -7.88 -21.52 -29.75
C PHE A 247 -8.33 -21.38 -31.22
N ARG A 248 -9.07 -22.37 -31.77
CA ARG A 248 -9.52 -22.37 -33.18
C ARG A 248 -10.47 -21.23 -33.50
N ASP A 249 -11.45 -20.98 -32.63
CA ASP A 249 -12.33 -19.82 -32.67
C ASP A 249 -12.27 -19.09 -31.32
N SER A 250 -11.15 -18.40 -31.10
CA SER A 250 -10.87 -17.77 -29.81
C SER A 250 -11.88 -16.68 -29.43
N PHE A 251 -12.59 -16.09 -30.41
CA PHE A 251 -13.57 -15.02 -30.18
C PHE A 251 -15.02 -15.53 -30.12
N ALA A 252 -15.25 -16.84 -30.27
CA ALA A 252 -16.57 -17.45 -30.07
C ALA A 252 -17.12 -17.12 -28.67
N GLY A 253 -18.34 -16.56 -28.64
CA GLY A 253 -19.04 -16.13 -27.42
C GLY A 253 -18.78 -14.68 -27.00
N THR A 254 -18.01 -13.89 -27.78
CA THR A 254 -17.83 -12.46 -27.46
C THR A 254 -19.16 -11.70 -27.47
N GLY A 255 -20.08 -12.05 -28.38
CA GLY A 255 -21.41 -11.43 -28.47
C GLY A 255 -22.34 -11.74 -27.30
N THR A 256 -22.02 -12.71 -26.44
CA THR A 256 -22.81 -13.03 -25.24
C THR A 256 -22.32 -12.29 -23.99
N ALA A 257 -21.22 -11.52 -24.10
CA ALA A 257 -20.69 -10.75 -22.99
C ALA A 257 -21.64 -9.60 -22.63
N SER A 258 -22.17 -9.63 -21.39
CA SER A 258 -22.98 -8.53 -20.88
C SER A 258 -22.09 -7.38 -20.37
N ALA A 259 -22.62 -6.17 -20.36
CA ALA A 259 -21.91 -5.02 -19.77
C ALA A 259 -21.49 -5.30 -18.30
N TYR A 260 -22.35 -5.97 -17.53
CA TYR A 260 -22.04 -6.40 -16.16
C TYR A 260 -20.91 -7.44 -16.12
N GLY A 261 -20.93 -8.43 -17.02
CA GLY A 261 -19.87 -9.45 -17.12
C GLY A 261 -18.49 -8.84 -17.43
N LEU A 262 -18.43 -7.93 -18.40
CA LEU A 262 -17.22 -7.18 -18.75
C LEU A 262 -16.68 -6.37 -17.57
N THR A 263 -17.59 -5.77 -16.80
CA THR A 263 -17.26 -5.01 -15.60
C THR A 263 -16.64 -5.89 -14.52
N ASN A 264 -17.28 -7.02 -14.21
CA ASN A 264 -16.76 -7.97 -13.23
C ASN A 264 -15.40 -8.53 -13.65
N ALA A 265 -15.24 -8.86 -14.95
CA ALA A 265 -13.94 -9.26 -15.50
C ALA A 265 -12.86 -8.19 -15.28
N LEU A 266 -13.19 -6.90 -15.39
CA LEU A 266 -12.26 -5.82 -15.10
C LEU A 266 -11.88 -5.73 -13.60
N TYR A 267 -12.83 -5.91 -12.69
CA TYR A 267 -12.50 -5.99 -11.26
C TYR A 267 -11.59 -7.18 -10.94
N ARG A 268 -11.88 -8.34 -11.52
CA ARG A 268 -11.07 -9.55 -11.34
C ARG A 268 -9.68 -9.38 -11.94
N ILE A 269 -9.53 -8.66 -13.06
CA ILE A 269 -8.19 -8.39 -13.61
C ILE A 269 -7.38 -7.44 -12.75
N ILE A 270 -7.99 -6.36 -12.25
CA ILE A 270 -7.31 -5.40 -11.37
C ILE A 270 -6.87 -6.09 -10.08
N PHE A 271 -7.74 -6.95 -9.52
CA PHE A 271 -7.39 -7.78 -8.36
C PHE A 271 -6.19 -8.70 -8.65
N SER A 272 -6.14 -9.34 -9.82
CA SER A 272 -5.05 -10.26 -10.18
C SER A 272 -3.68 -9.60 -10.34
N TYR A 273 -3.63 -8.32 -10.74
CA TYR A 273 -2.40 -7.52 -10.77
C TYR A 273 -2.15 -6.71 -9.49
N GLY A 274 -3.00 -6.87 -8.47
CA GLY A 274 -2.85 -6.19 -7.19
C GLY A 274 -1.49 -6.49 -6.54
N GLY A 275 -0.76 -5.45 -6.14
CA GLY A 275 0.59 -5.58 -5.58
C GLY A 275 1.71 -4.96 -6.40
N TYR A 276 1.40 -4.39 -7.58
CA TYR A 276 2.36 -3.62 -8.39
C TYR A 276 2.99 -2.44 -7.62
N ASN A 277 2.28 -1.92 -6.61
CA ASN A 277 2.66 -0.78 -5.77
C ASN A 277 3.38 -1.17 -4.46
N ASN A 278 3.59 -2.45 -4.16
CA ASN A 278 4.04 -2.88 -2.83
C ASN A 278 5.41 -2.29 -2.46
N ALA A 279 6.38 -2.32 -3.37
CA ALA A 279 7.72 -1.82 -3.10
C ALA A 279 7.81 -0.30 -2.87
N PHE A 280 6.80 0.47 -3.31
CA PHE A 280 6.75 1.92 -3.03
C PHE A 280 6.52 2.19 -1.54
N ASN A 281 5.88 1.25 -0.82
CA ASN A 281 5.62 1.40 0.62
C ASN A 281 6.91 1.40 1.46
N VAL A 282 8.02 0.92 0.90
CA VAL A 282 9.33 0.83 1.58
C VAL A 282 10.36 1.77 0.95
N ALA A 283 9.92 2.86 0.31
CA ALA A 283 10.80 3.78 -0.43
C ALA A 283 11.97 4.33 0.41
N ASN A 284 11.76 4.62 1.70
CA ASN A 284 12.85 5.12 2.57
C ASN A 284 13.91 4.04 2.89
N GLU A 285 13.61 2.76 2.68
CA GLU A 285 14.53 1.64 2.91
C GLU A 285 15.35 1.28 1.64
N ILE A 286 15.14 2.01 0.53
CA ILE A 286 15.78 1.78 -0.77
C ILE A 286 16.81 2.89 -1.05
N LYS A 287 18.04 2.51 -1.40
CA LYS A 287 19.04 3.46 -1.92
C LYS A 287 18.69 3.90 -3.35
N ASN A 288 18.78 5.21 -3.61
CA ASN A 288 18.38 5.82 -4.89
C ASN A 288 16.96 5.36 -5.33
N PRO A 289 15.93 5.64 -4.51
CA PRO A 289 14.61 5.00 -4.61
C PRO A 289 13.93 5.21 -5.97
N VAL A 290 13.98 6.42 -6.53
CA VAL A 290 13.28 6.74 -7.80
C VAL A 290 13.82 5.90 -8.96
N ARG A 291 15.13 5.92 -9.19
CA ARG A 291 15.78 5.10 -10.24
C ARG A 291 15.58 3.61 -10.00
N SER A 292 15.73 3.15 -8.75
CA SER A 292 15.59 1.74 -8.38
C SER A 292 14.16 1.23 -8.56
N LEU A 293 13.15 1.99 -8.13
CA LEU A 293 11.73 1.64 -8.29
C LEU A 293 11.31 1.71 -9.75
N LYS A 294 11.68 2.76 -10.49
CA LYS A 294 11.38 2.88 -11.93
C LYS A 294 11.82 1.64 -12.71
N LYS A 295 13.04 1.16 -12.47
CA LYS A 295 13.58 -0.02 -13.16
C LYS A 295 12.94 -1.31 -12.67
N ASN A 296 13.02 -1.58 -11.36
CA ASN A 296 12.71 -2.91 -10.83
C ASN A 296 11.21 -3.14 -10.61
N ALA A 297 10.42 -2.10 -10.29
CA ALA A 297 8.97 -2.25 -10.17
C ALA A 297 8.31 -2.44 -11.55
N THR A 298 8.74 -1.68 -12.55
CA THR A 298 8.28 -1.89 -13.94
C THR A 298 8.67 -3.26 -14.47
N LEU A 299 9.92 -3.69 -14.22
CA LEU A 299 10.37 -5.03 -14.59
C LEU A 299 9.57 -6.13 -13.90
N ALA A 300 9.25 -6.00 -12.61
CA ALA A 300 8.38 -6.94 -11.89
C ALA A 300 7.02 -7.07 -12.57
N LEU A 301 6.39 -5.94 -12.89
CA LEU A 301 5.08 -5.91 -13.54
C LEU A 301 5.13 -6.56 -14.93
N THR A 302 6.14 -6.26 -15.75
CA THR A 302 6.30 -6.88 -17.08
C THR A 302 6.55 -8.38 -16.99
N ILE A 303 7.38 -8.85 -16.04
CA ILE A 303 7.62 -10.28 -15.82
C ILE A 303 6.31 -10.98 -15.46
N VAL A 304 5.54 -10.42 -14.52
CA VAL A 304 4.25 -11.00 -14.11
C VAL A 304 3.26 -11.02 -15.27
N TYR A 305 3.19 -9.96 -16.07
CA TYR A 305 2.35 -9.94 -17.27
C TYR A 305 2.69 -11.09 -18.23
N VAL A 306 3.97 -11.28 -18.55
CA VAL A 306 4.41 -12.37 -19.44
C VAL A 306 4.07 -13.74 -18.84
N LEU A 307 4.34 -13.94 -17.54
CA LEU A 307 3.99 -15.18 -16.85
C LEU A 307 2.48 -15.42 -16.90
N TYR A 308 1.66 -14.42 -16.59
CA TYR A 308 0.21 -14.53 -16.61
C TYR A 308 -0.34 -14.86 -17.98
N MET A 309 0.16 -14.22 -19.04
CA MET A 309 -0.27 -14.52 -20.41
C MET A 309 -0.01 -15.99 -20.76
N PHE A 310 1.21 -16.48 -20.53
CA PHE A 310 1.55 -17.86 -20.84
C PHE A 310 0.88 -18.88 -19.90
N THR A 311 0.67 -18.52 -18.64
CA THR A 311 -0.10 -19.34 -17.70
C THR A 311 -1.56 -19.47 -18.16
N ASN A 312 -2.19 -18.40 -18.66
CA ASN A 312 -3.54 -18.47 -19.24
C ASN A 312 -3.58 -19.34 -20.51
N VAL A 313 -2.55 -19.26 -21.37
CA VAL A 313 -2.41 -20.21 -22.50
C VAL A 313 -2.39 -21.65 -22.00
N SER A 314 -1.65 -21.94 -20.93
CA SER A 314 -1.63 -23.28 -20.33
C SER A 314 -2.99 -23.71 -19.79
N TRP A 315 -3.69 -22.82 -19.07
CA TRP A 315 -5.05 -23.06 -18.56
C TRP A 315 -6.02 -23.44 -19.67
N PHE A 316 -6.06 -22.65 -20.74
CA PHE A 316 -6.97 -22.87 -21.86
C PHE A 316 -6.53 -24.03 -22.77
N ALA A 317 -5.27 -24.46 -22.73
CA ALA A 317 -4.85 -25.69 -23.41
C ALA A 317 -5.25 -26.96 -22.65
N GLY A 318 -5.23 -26.93 -21.31
CA GLY A 318 -5.48 -28.11 -20.47
C GLY A 318 -6.93 -28.31 -20.02
N VAL A 319 -7.79 -27.30 -20.15
CA VAL A 319 -9.18 -27.36 -19.67
C VAL A 319 -10.13 -26.84 -20.75
N LYS A 320 -11.23 -27.56 -21.00
CA LYS A 320 -12.26 -27.14 -21.97
C LYS A 320 -12.95 -25.85 -21.50
N LYS A 321 -13.30 -24.96 -22.43
CA LYS A 321 -13.99 -23.69 -22.13
C LYS A 321 -15.22 -23.88 -21.24
N TYR A 322 -16.06 -24.87 -21.56
CA TYR A 322 -17.28 -25.17 -20.80
C TYR A 322 -16.99 -25.45 -19.32
N ASP A 323 -15.97 -26.26 -19.02
CA ASP A 323 -15.60 -26.62 -17.64
C ASP A 323 -15.05 -25.41 -16.89
N LEU A 324 -14.33 -24.52 -17.57
CA LEU A 324 -13.83 -23.28 -16.97
C LEU A 324 -14.95 -22.31 -16.60
N GLU A 325 -16.04 -22.27 -17.36
CA GLU A 325 -17.17 -21.36 -17.11
C GLU A 325 -18.17 -21.91 -16.07
N HIS A 326 -18.32 -23.23 -15.97
CA HIS A 326 -19.40 -23.85 -15.19
C HIS A 326 -18.93 -24.61 -13.94
N SER A 327 -17.64 -24.91 -13.81
CA SER A 327 -17.14 -25.67 -12.67
C SER A 327 -17.06 -24.85 -11.39
N LYS A 328 -17.31 -25.51 -10.26
CA LYS A 328 -17.10 -24.96 -8.91
C LYS A 328 -15.64 -25.04 -8.45
N LEU A 329 -14.80 -25.77 -9.18
CA LEU A 329 -13.37 -25.90 -8.89
C LEU A 329 -12.60 -24.69 -9.41
N THR A 330 -11.46 -24.39 -8.80
CA THR A 330 -10.58 -23.33 -9.32
C THR A 330 -9.97 -23.76 -10.64
N THR A 331 -9.67 -22.77 -11.51
CA THR A 331 -8.97 -22.97 -12.79
C THR A 331 -7.76 -23.89 -12.64
N ALA A 332 -6.95 -23.65 -11.61
CA ALA A 332 -5.79 -24.49 -11.31
C ALA A 332 -6.19 -25.93 -10.98
N SER A 333 -7.15 -26.16 -10.08
CA SER A 333 -7.56 -27.51 -9.70
C SER A 333 -8.03 -28.35 -10.90
N LEU A 334 -8.84 -27.76 -11.80
CA LEU A 334 -9.29 -28.43 -13.02
C LEU A 334 -8.14 -28.79 -13.95
N TRP A 335 -7.24 -27.85 -14.18
CA TRP A 335 -6.10 -28.08 -15.06
C TRP A 335 -5.23 -29.23 -14.55
N PHE A 336 -4.98 -29.27 -13.24
CA PHE A 336 -4.15 -30.32 -12.66
C PHE A 336 -4.83 -31.70 -12.69
N GLU A 337 -6.14 -31.75 -12.47
CA GLU A 337 -6.91 -32.99 -12.58
C GLU A 337 -6.84 -33.56 -14.01
N ASN A 338 -7.05 -32.72 -15.01
CA ASN A 338 -7.01 -33.12 -16.42
C ASN A 338 -5.61 -33.53 -16.89
N VAL A 339 -4.57 -32.83 -16.44
CA VAL A 339 -3.22 -32.97 -16.99
C VAL A 339 -2.37 -34.00 -16.24
N LEU A 340 -2.40 -33.99 -14.91
CA LEU A 340 -1.54 -34.84 -14.08
C LEU A 340 -2.25 -36.05 -13.46
N GLY A 341 -3.58 -36.08 -13.47
CA GLY A 341 -4.40 -37.09 -12.79
C GLY A 341 -4.46 -36.92 -11.27
N GLY A 342 -5.50 -37.49 -10.64
CA GLY A 342 -5.91 -37.21 -9.26
C GLY A 342 -4.88 -37.47 -8.13
N GLY A 343 -3.73 -38.11 -8.40
CA GLY A 343 -2.73 -38.46 -7.37
C GLY A 343 -1.69 -37.38 -7.06
N ARG A 344 -1.43 -36.42 -7.97
CA ARG A 344 -0.34 -35.42 -7.83
C ARG A 344 -0.81 -34.05 -7.29
N VAL A 345 -2.06 -33.96 -6.85
CA VAL A 345 -2.71 -32.71 -6.41
C VAL A 345 -2.17 -32.19 -5.06
N ARG A 346 -1.59 -33.06 -4.21
CA ARG A 346 -1.08 -32.67 -2.88
C ARG A 346 0.05 -31.63 -2.93
N GLY A 347 1.05 -31.84 -3.80
CA GLY A 347 2.17 -30.91 -3.93
C GLY A 347 1.72 -29.52 -4.39
N LEU A 348 0.77 -29.47 -5.32
CA LEU A 348 0.16 -28.21 -5.75
C LEU A 348 -0.59 -27.52 -4.62
N ASN A 349 -1.45 -28.26 -3.90
CA ASN A 349 -2.21 -27.68 -2.79
C ASN A 349 -1.27 -27.04 -1.77
N PHE A 350 -0.14 -27.69 -1.47
CA PHE A 350 0.89 -27.12 -0.63
C PHE A 350 1.51 -25.85 -1.23
N LEU A 351 1.81 -25.82 -2.54
CA LEU A 351 2.36 -24.63 -3.18
C LEU A 351 1.36 -23.46 -3.23
N ILE A 352 0.06 -23.73 -3.37
CA ILE A 352 -0.99 -22.70 -3.28
C ILE A 352 -1.10 -22.18 -1.84
N ALA A 353 -1.04 -23.07 -0.84
CA ALA A 353 -0.96 -22.71 0.57
C ALA A 353 0.26 -21.80 0.84
N LEU A 354 1.45 -22.22 0.40
CA LEU A 354 2.68 -21.43 0.48
C LEU A 354 2.54 -20.10 -0.27
N SER A 355 1.80 -20.06 -1.37
CA SER A 355 1.55 -18.85 -2.13
C SER A 355 0.73 -17.82 -1.35
N ALA A 356 -0.34 -18.29 -0.69
CA ALA A 356 -1.14 -17.46 0.19
C ALA A 356 -0.33 -16.94 1.38
N PHE A 357 0.51 -17.78 2.00
CA PHE A 357 1.44 -17.37 3.05
C PHE A 357 2.44 -16.31 2.57
N GLY A 358 3.05 -16.50 1.39
CA GLY A 358 3.96 -15.52 0.80
C GLY A 358 3.30 -14.17 0.53
N ASN A 359 2.04 -14.17 0.09
CA ASN A 359 1.27 -12.95 -0.12
C ASN A 359 1.02 -12.22 1.21
N MET A 360 0.68 -12.96 2.29
CA MET A 360 0.51 -12.39 3.64
C MET A 360 1.80 -11.73 4.16
N VAL A 361 2.95 -12.39 3.97
CA VAL A 361 4.27 -11.84 4.35
C VAL A 361 4.58 -10.58 3.55
N SER A 362 4.52 -10.64 2.21
CA SER A 362 4.86 -9.52 1.32
C SER A 362 3.94 -8.32 1.49
N GLY A 363 2.63 -8.56 1.58
CA GLY A 363 1.64 -7.50 1.77
C GLY A 363 1.72 -6.86 3.16
N SER A 364 2.12 -7.61 4.19
CA SER A 364 2.30 -7.05 5.54
C SER A 364 3.59 -6.23 5.67
N LEU A 365 4.64 -6.56 4.92
CA LEU A 365 5.82 -5.68 4.81
C LEU A 365 5.41 -4.29 4.32
N GLY A 366 4.65 -4.18 3.23
CA GLY A 366 4.18 -2.88 2.73
C GLY A 366 3.20 -2.19 3.67
N SER A 367 2.12 -2.88 4.08
CA SER A 367 1.05 -2.27 4.88
C SER A 367 1.53 -1.80 6.25
N SER A 368 2.52 -2.46 6.85
CA SER A 368 3.08 -2.02 8.14
C SER A 368 3.74 -0.65 8.06
N ARG A 369 4.42 -0.33 6.94
CA ARG A 369 5.00 1.00 6.72
C ARG A 369 3.92 2.05 6.49
N MET A 370 2.88 1.69 5.74
CA MET A 370 1.71 2.54 5.55
C MET A 370 1.05 2.91 6.89
N ILE A 371 0.75 1.91 7.73
CA ILE A 371 0.15 2.12 9.06
C ILE A 371 1.09 2.90 9.98
N ARG A 372 2.39 2.59 9.97
CA ARG A 372 3.40 3.36 10.71
C ARG A 372 3.37 4.83 10.28
N GLU A 373 3.34 5.10 8.98
CA GLU A 373 3.34 6.46 8.44
C GLU A 373 2.07 7.22 8.82
N CYS A 374 0.91 6.56 8.87
CA CYS A 374 -0.30 7.16 9.46
C CYS A 374 -0.08 7.59 10.91
N GLY A 375 0.59 6.75 11.71
CA GLY A 375 0.93 7.04 13.10
C GLY A 375 1.94 8.18 13.25
N ARG A 376 2.90 8.28 12.34
CA ARG A 376 3.95 9.32 12.36
C ARG A 376 3.42 10.73 12.13
N GLN A 377 2.19 10.88 11.67
CA GLN A 377 1.53 12.18 11.55
C GLN A 377 0.89 12.68 12.85
N GLY A 378 0.86 11.85 13.90
CA GLY A 378 0.28 12.23 15.20
C GLY A 378 -1.24 12.25 15.24
N VAL A 379 -1.91 11.90 14.14
CA VAL A 379 -3.38 11.85 14.05
C VAL A 379 -4.00 10.63 14.75
N LEU A 380 -3.18 9.61 15.04
CA LEU A 380 -3.59 8.42 15.78
C LEU A 380 -3.26 8.58 17.28
N PRO A 381 -4.13 8.08 18.19
CA PRO A 381 -3.82 8.09 19.61
C PRO A 381 -2.60 7.20 19.89
N TRP A 382 -1.79 7.58 20.89
CA TRP A 382 -0.56 6.89 21.28
C TRP A 382 0.48 6.80 20.14
N THR A 383 0.97 7.94 19.64
CA THR A 383 2.00 8.03 18.58
C THR A 383 3.16 7.04 18.76
N ASN A 384 3.65 6.86 19.99
CA ASN A 384 4.74 5.94 20.30
C ASN A 384 4.44 4.49 19.92
N PHE A 385 3.19 4.02 20.07
CA PHE A 385 2.79 2.66 19.69
C PHE A 385 2.90 2.45 18.18
N TRP A 386 2.46 3.44 17.39
CA TRP A 386 2.39 3.32 15.93
C TRP A 386 3.72 3.60 15.23
N ALA A 387 4.47 4.60 15.70
CA ALA A 387 5.63 5.14 15.00
C ALA A 387 6.98 4.54 15.45
N SER A 388 7.04 4.01 16.67
CA SER A 388 8.26 3.41 17.22
C SER A 388 8.69 2.16 16.44
N THR A 389 10.00 1.98 16.32
CA THR A 389 10.64 0.78 15.74
C THR A 389 11.34 -0.10 16.78
N LYS A 390 11.28 0.27 18.06
CA LYS A 390 11.89 -0.50 19.15
C LYS A 390 11.00 -1.69 19.57
N PRO A 391 11.59 -2.77 20.10
CA PRO A 391 13.04 -3.00 20.28
C PRO A 391 13.74 -3.63 19.05
N PHE A 392 12.99 -4.19 18.10
CA PHE A 392 13.54 -5.07 17.05
C PHE A 392 13.98 -4.35 15.75
N GLY A 393 13.85 -3.03 15.67
CA GLY A 393 14.03 -2.29 14.41
C GLY A 393 12.90 -2.54 13.41
N THR A 394 11.70 -2.83 13.91
CA THR A 394 10.50 -3.15 13.12
C THR A 394 9.28 -2.40 13.69
N PRO A 395 8.27 -2.08 12.86
CA PRO A 395 7.06 -1.41 13.34
C PRO A 395 6.14 -2.37 14.11
N LEU A 396 6.49 -2.64 15.37
CA LEU A 396 5.80 -3.62 16.23
C LEU A 396 4.31 -3.31 16.39
N GLY A 397 3.96 -2.06 16.73
CA GLY A 397 2.55 -1.68 16.93
C GLY A 397 1.70 -1.86 15.68
N PRO A 398 2.11 -1.37 14.50
CA PRO A 398 1.44 -1.64 13.24
C PRO A 398 1.23 -3.14 12.94
N TYR A 399 2.23 -3.99 13.17
CA TYR A 399 2.06 -5.44 12.99
C TYR A 399 1.09 -6.05 14.00
N ALA A 400 1.21 -5.70 15.29
CA ALA A 400 0.36 -6.22 16.35
C ALA A 400 -1.12 -5.82 16.16
N PHE A 401 -1.36 -4.58 15.78
CA PHE A 401 -2.72 -4.09 15.49
C PHE A 401 -3.32 -4.81 14.29
N LYS A 402 -2.57 -4.92 13.19
CA LYS A 402 -3.00 -5.65 11.99
C LYS A 402 -3.29 -7.12 12.31
N TRP A 403 -2.46 -7.74 13.16
CA TRP A 403 -2.68 -9.08 13.67
C TRP A 403 -4.00 -9.20 14.44
N GLY A 404 -4.23 -8.30 15.41
CA GLY A 404 -5.44 -8.30 16.23
C GLY A 404 -6.71 -8.15 15.41
N ILE A 405 -6.75 -7.20 14.46
CA ILE A 405 -7.93 -7.01 13.60
C ILE A 405 -8.16 -8.19 12.66
N THR A 406 -7.08 -8.79 12.13
CA THR A 406 -7.22 -9.97 11.27
C THR A 406 -7.67 -11.20 12.09
N ALA A 407 -7.18 -11.35 13.32
CA ALA A 407 -7.60 -12.41 14.23
C ALA A 407 -9.08 -12.26 14.59
N LEU A 408 -9.52 -11.04 14.92
CA LEU A 408 -10.93 -10.72 15.14
C LEU A 408 -11.77 -11.10 13.90
N MET A 409 -11.33 -10.72 12.71
CA MET A 409 -12.00 -11.05 11.45
C MET A 409 -12.12 -12.55 11.22
N ILE A 410 -11.06 -13.32 11.48
CA ILE A 410 -11.07 -14.79 11.33
C ILE A 410 -12.02 -15.43 12.36
N LEU A 411 -11.98 -14.98 13.61
CA LEU A 411 -12.72 -15.62 14.71
C LEU A 411 -14.19 -15.20 14.74
N ALA A 412 -14.47 -13.90 14.69
CA ALA A 412 -15.78 -13.32 14.92
C ALA A 412 -16.70 -13.40 13.68
N ILE A 413 -16.16 -13.27 12.47
CA ILE A 413 -17.00 -13.21 11.27
C ILE A 413 -17.24 -14.63 10.72
N PRO A 414 -18.50 -15.03 10.48
CA PRO A 414 -18.81 -16.29 9.83
C PRO A 414 -18.38 -16.25 8.36
N THR A 415 -17.92 -17.39 7.85
CA THR A 415 -17.61 -17.56 6.42
C THR A 415 -18.87 -17.46 5.57
N GLY A 416 -18.78 -16.84 4.40
CA GLY A 416 -19.92 -16.60 3.50
C GLY A 416 -20.15 -15.10 3.31
N ASP A 417 -21.41 -14.70 3.17
CA ASP A 417 -21.81 -13.33 2.79
C ASP A 417 -21.22 -12.25 3.69
N ALA A 418 -21.23 -12.45 5.01
CA ALA A 418 -20.68 -11.47 5.96
C ALA A 418 -19.18 -11.25 5.76
N PHE A 419 -18.44 -12.32 5.45
CA PHE A 419 -17.02 -12.24 5.17
C PHE A 419 -16.73 -11.49 3.86
N ASN A 420 -17.45 -11.86 2.79
CA ASN A 420 -17.30 -11.21 1.47
C ASN A 420 -17.67 -9.72 1.58
N PHE A 421 -18.78 -9.41 2.22
CA PHE A 421 -19.21 -8.04 2.46
C PHE A 421 -18.14 -7.19 3.14
N VAL A 422 -17.58 -7.66 4.25
CA VAL A 422 -16.58 -6.89 4.99
C VAL A 422 -15.31 -6.73 4.16
N ALA A 423 -14.91 -7.74 3.39
CA ALA A 423 -13.79 -7.64 2.45
C ALA A 423 -14.05 -6.57 1.36
N ASP A 424 -15.29 -6.45 0.89
CA ASP A 424 -15.68 -5.49 -0.15
C ASP A 424 -15.84 -4.05 0.36
N LEU A 425 -16.02 -3.84 1.67
CA LEU A 425 -16.14 -2.50 2.28
C LEU A 425 -14.93 -1.59 2.01
N GLY A 426 -13.76 -2.17 1.79
CA GLY A 426 -12.54 -1.42 1.48
C GLY A 426 -12.45 -0.90 0.05
N ILE A 427 -13.21 -1.48 -0.89
CA ILE A 427 -13.01 -1.27 -2.33
C ILE A 427 -13.39 0.15 -2.74
N LEU A 428 -14.62 0.60 -2.41
CA LEU A 428 -15.10 1.93 -2.82
C LEU A 428 -14.30 3.05 -2.15
N PRO A 429 -14.08 3.06 -0.82
CA PRO A 429 -13.21 4.06 -0.20
C PRO A 429 -11.79 4.05 -0.78
N GLY A 430 -11.23 2.86 -1.06
CA GLY A 430 -9.93 2.73 -1.69
C GLY A 430 -9.88 3.36 -3.09
N ALA A 431 -10.90 3.14 -3.92
CA ALA A 431 -11.01 3.76 -5.23
C ALA A 431 -11.15 5.30 -5.12
N ALA A 432 -11.89 5.80 -4.13
CA ALA A 432 -12.04 7.24 -3.89
C ALA A 432 -10.69 7.90 -3.52
N PHE A 433 -9.92 7.28 -2.65
CA PHE A 433 -8.57 7.77 -2.30
C PHE A 433 -7.59 7.68 -3.49
N ASN A 434 -7.64 6.61 -4.28
CA ASN A 434 -6.82 6.49 -5.49
C ASN A 434 -7.19 7.54 -6.55
N LEU A 435 -8.48 7.85 -6.73
CA LEU A 435 -8.93 8.96 -7.58
C LEU A 435 -8.39 10.29 -7.05
N ALA A 436 -8.52 10.54 -5.74
CA ALA A 436 -7.99 11.74 -5.12
C ALA A 436 -6.48 11.87 -5.35
N MET A 437 -5.70 10.78 -5.25
CA MET A 437 -4.28 10.78 -5.60
C MET A 437 -4.01 11.11 -7.07
N ALA A 438 -4.77 10.50 -7.99
CA ALA A 438 -4.60 10.71 -9.42
C ALA A 438 -4.89 12.17 -9.83
N VAL A 439 -5.92 12.79 -9.25
CA VAL A 439 -6.22 14.22 -9.43
C VAL A 439 -5.19 15.10 -8.70
N GLY A 440 -4.80 14.68 -7.49
CA GLY A 440 -3.90 15.41 -6.61
C GLY A 440 -2.52 15.68 -7.21
N ILE A 441 -2.09 14.85 -8.18
CA ILE A 441 -0.77 15.01 -8.80
C ILE A 441 -0.69 16.31 -9.62
N TYR A 442 -1.81 16.72 -10.23
CA TYR A 442 -1.90 18.00 -10.91
C TYR A 442 -1.84 19.17 -9.93
N LEU A 443 -2.45 19.03 -8.75
CA LEU A 443 -2.37 20.04 -7.69
C LEU A 443 -0.94 20.18 -7.15
N VAL A 444 -0.22 19.06 -6.97
CA VAL A 444 1.19 19.07 -6.59
C VAL A 444 2.04 19.74 -7.66
N ARG A 445 1.88 19.36 -8.93
CA ARG A 445 2.59 19.99 -10.07
C ARG A 445 2.38 21.49 -10.11
N TRP A 446 1.13 21.94 -9.97
CA TRP A 446 0.77 23.36 -10.01
C TRP A 446 1.39 24.13 -8.83
N ARG A 447 1.27 23.63 -7.60
CA ARG A 447 1.82 24.28 -6.40
C ARG A 447 3.34 24.33 -6.41
N ARG A 448 4.01 23.23 -6.76
CA ARG A 448 5.48 23.21 -6.84
C ARG A 448 6.01 24.13 -7.92
N LYS A 449 5.30 24.28 -9.05
CA LYS A 449 5.64 25.26 -10.09
C LYS A 449 5.48 26.70 -9.57
N ARG A 450 4.40 27.00 -8.84
CA ARG A 450 4.16 28.31 -8.23
C ARG A 450 5.23 28.68 -7.20
N ALA A 451 5.70 27.70 -6.43
CA ALA A 451 6.75 27.85 -5.42
C ALA A 451 8.19 27.79 -6.00
N ASN A 452 8.36 27.72 -7.33
CA ASN A 452 9.66 27.59 -8.01
C ASN A 452 10.55 26.44 -7.47
N LEU A 453 9.93 25.33 -7.06
CA LEU A 453 10.65 24.17 -6.53
C LEU A 453 11.31 23.33 -7.64
N PRO A 454 12.39 22.59 -7.34
CA PRO A 454 13.05 21.71 -8.29
C PRO A 454 12.09 20.71 -8.95
N ARG A 455 12.34 20.43 -10.23
CA ARG A 455 11.59 19.42 -10.98
C ARG A 455 11.89 18.02 -10.44
N PRO A 456 10.90 17.10 -10.45
CA PRO A 456 11.12 15.73 -10.02
C PRO A 456 12.01 14.98 -11.03
N GLU A 457 12.72 13.95 -10.57
CA GLU A 457 13.53 13.08 -11.43
C GLU A 457 12.66 12.30 -12.44
N PHE A 458 11.40 12.04 -12.10
CA PHE A 458 10.41 11.40 -12.97
C PHE A 458 9.09 12.17 -12.98
N ARG A 459 8.49 12.32 -14.17
CA ARG A 459 7.16 12.89 -14.38
C ARG A 459 6.37 11.96 -15.30
N ALA A 460 5.19 11.53 -14.85
CA ALA A 460 4.30 10.70 -15.65
C ALA A 460 3.71 11.49 -16.81
N TRP A 461 3.46 10.79 -17.92
CA TRP A 461 2.80 11.38 -19.09
C TRP A 461 1.34 11.70 -18.76
N ASP A 462 0.86 12.86 -19.20
CA ASP A 462 -0.50 13.31 -18.90
C ASP A 462 -1.57 12.33 -19.39
N VAL A 463 -1.33 11.68 -20.54
CA VAL A 463 -2.23 10.63 -21.06
C VAL A 463 -2.39 9.47 -20.06
N LEU A 464 -1.32 9.04 -19.39
CA LEU A 464 -1.39 7.95 -18.39
C LEU A 464 -2.11 8.39 -17.12
N VAL A 465 -1.93 9.65 -16.70
CA VAL A 465 -2.63 10.20 -15.53
C VAL A 465 -4.12 10.34 -15.81
N ILE A 466 -4.50 10.89 -16.98
CA ILE A 466 -5.90 11.00 -17.41
C ILE A 466 -6.54 9.62 -17.53
N PHE A 467 -5.83 8.65 -18.10
CA PHE A 467 -6.31 7.28 -18.19
C PHE A 467 -6.52 6.67 -16.80
N ASN A 468 -5.59 6.87 -15.85
CA ASN A 468 -5.78 6.43 -14.47
C ASN A 468 -7.01 7.10 -13.82
N ILE A 469 -7.21 8.41 -14.00
CA ILE A 469 -8.41 9.10 -13.51
C ILE A 469 -9.69 8.46 -14.06
N ALA A 470 -9.75 8.19 -15.37
CA ALA A 470 -10.89 7.54 -16.00
C ALA A 470 -11.17 6.15 -15.41
N VAL A 471 -10.11 5.38 -15.12
CA VAL A 471 -10.21 4.06 -14.49
C VAL A 471 -10.72 4.17 -13.06
N GLN A 472 -10.21 5.09 -12.25
CA GLN A 472 -10.71 5.25 -10.87
C GLN A 472 -12.16 5.75 -10.84
N LEU A 473 -12.56 6.62 -11.78
CA LEU A 473 -13.96 7.02 -11.94
C LEU A 473 -14.85 5.84 -12.32
N TYR A 474 -14.40 5.00 -13.27
CA TYR A 474 -15.10 3.78 -13.62
C TYR A 474 -15.27 2.87 -12.40
N LEU A 475 -14.22 2.67 -11.59
CA LEU A 475 -14.27 1.83 -10.40
C LEU A 475 -15.18 2.38 -9.29
N LEU A 476 -15.48 3.68 -9.28
CA LEU A 476 -16.42 4.30 -8.36
C LEU A 476 -17.87 4.24 -8.83
N VAL A 477 -18.11 4.30 -10.15
CA VAL A 477 -19.45 4.36 -10.74
C VAL A 477 -20.02 2.96 -10.98
N MET A 478 -19.21 2.04 -11.48
CA MET A 478 -19.68 0.71 -11.87
C MET A 478 -20.18 -0.21 -10.74
N PRO A 479 -19.70 -0.11 -9.48
CA PRO A 479 -20.26 -0.85 -8.36
C PRO A 479 -21.76 -0.61 -8.14
N TRP A 480 -22.26 0.55 -8.58
CA TRP A 480 -23.67 0.93 -8.45
C TRP A 480 -24.55 0.29 -9.53
N TYR A 481 -23.96 -0.23 -10.61
CA TYR A 481 -24.70 -0.86 -11.69
C TYR A 481 -25.22 -2.24 -11.27
N PRO A 482 -26.54 -2.52 -11.41
CA PRO A 482 -27.13 -3.73 -10.87
C PRO A 482 -26.68 -5.01 -11.59
N PRO A 483 -26.47 -6.12 -10.86
CA PRO A 483 -26.31 -7.43 -11.45
C PRO A 483 -27.62 -7.86 -12.14
N ALA A 484 -27.50 -8.59 -13.25
CA ALA A 484 -28.66 -9.03 -14.04
C ALA A 484 -29.69 -9.84 -13.23
N ASN A 485 -29.26 -10.56 -12.19
CA ASN A 485 -30.11 -11.42 -11.37
C ASN A 485 -30.40 -10.84 -9.96
N GLY A 486 -30.12 -9.55 -9.71
CA GLY A 486 -30.46 -8.85 -8.46
C GLY A 486 -29.60 -9.19 -7.22
N GLY A 487 -29.08 -10.41 -7.12
CA GLY A 487 -28.07 -10.83 -6.14
C GLY A 487 -26.67 -10.85 -6.76
N ALA A 488 -25.69 -10.20 -6.12
CA ALA A 488 -24.27 -10.34 -6.45
C ALA A 488 -23.67 -11.49 -5.63
N ASP A 489 -22.47 -11.31 -5.07
CA ASP A 489 -21.77 -12.30 -4.22
C ASP A 489 -22.35 -12.41 -2.78
N VAL A 490 -23.51 -11.78 -2.49
CA VAL A 490 -24.19 -11.71 -1.19
C VAL A 490 -25.71 -11.88 -1.33
N SER A 491 -26.36 -12.43 -0.30
CA SER A 491 -27.82 -12.66 -0.25
C SER A 491 -28.67 -11.39 -0.09
N PHE A 492 -28.06 -10.25 0.23
CA PHE A 492 -28.73 -8.96 0.36
C PHE A 492 -28.42 -8.03 -0.82
N TRP A 493 -28.98 -6.81 -0.79
CA TRP A 493 -28.84 -5.86 -1.90
C TRP A 493 -27.37 -5.62 -2.27
N TYR A 494 -27.03 -5.86 -3.53
CA TYR A 494 -25.65 -5.80 -4.04
C TYR A 494 -24.95 -4.47 -3.74
N GLY A 495 -25.67 -3.34 -3.76
CA GLY A 495 -25.10 -2.01 -3.52
C GLY A 495 -24.83 -1.68 -2.05
N THR A 496 -25.11 -2.60 -1.12
CA THR A 496 -24.98 -2.32 0.32
C THR A 496 -23.55 -1.92 0.67
N TYR A 497 -22.54 -2.61 0.13
CA TYR A 497 -21.14 -2.25 0.42
C TYR A 497 -20.77 -0.87 -0.13
N CYS A 498 -21.41 -0.42 -1.23
CA CYS A 498 -21.21 0.91 -1.78
C CYS A 498 -21.76 1.97 -0.85
N VAL A 499 -23.00 1.80 -0.40
CA VAL A 499 -23.65 2.73 0.55
C VAL A 499 -22.91 2.73 1.89
N THR A 500 -22.51 1.58 2.40
CA THR A 500 -21.71 1.49 3.62
C THR A 500 -20.34 2.14 3.44
N GLY A 501 -19.67 1.94 2.30
CA GLY A 501 -18.39 2.59 1.96
C GLY A 501 -18.50 4.11 1.93
N VAL A 502 -19.54 4.66 1.30
CA VAL A 502 -19.82 6.11 1.32
C VAL A 502 -20.14 6.58 2.74
N GLY A 503 -20.93 5.82 3.50
CA GLY A 503 -21.22 6.09 4.90
C GLY A 503 -19.96 6.17 5.75
N ILE A 504 -19.00 5.25 5.57
CA ILE A 504 -17.71 5.27 6.26
C ILE A 504 -16.94 6.55 5.93
N LEU A 505 -16.87 6.96 4.65
CA LEU A 505 -16.20 8.21 4.27
C LEU A 505 -16.86 9.44 4.91
N ILE A 506 -18.20 9.49 4.95
CA ILE A 506 -18.95 10.56 5.61
C ILE A 506 -18.65 10.59 7.11
N VAL A 507 -18.70 9.43 7.77
CA VAL A 507 -18.38 9.29 9.20
C VAL A 507 -16.95 9.74 9.50
N CYS A 508 -15.99 9.40 8.64
CA CYS A 508 -14.60 9.87 8.78
C CYS A 508 -14.50 11.39 8.68
N GLY A 509 -15.25 12.01 7.75
CA GLY A 509 -15.31 13.47 7.62
C GLY A 509 -15.95 14.15 8.82
N ILE A 510 -17.05 13.59 9.34
CA ILE A 510 -17.71 14.07 10.56
C ILE A 510 -16.76 13.94 11.75
N TYR A 511 -16.11 12.79 11.92
CA TYR A 511 -15.13 12.57 12.98
C TYR A 511 -14.00 13.61 12.94
N TYR A 512 -13.43 13.86 11.75
CA TYR A 512 -12.42 14.90 11.58
C TYR A 512 -12.95 16.27 12.01
N TYR A 513 -14.14 16.67 11.55
CA TYR A 513 -14.71 17.97 11.90
C TYR A 513 -14.91 18.11 13.41
N VAL A 514 -15.43 17.06 14.05
CA VAL A 514 -15.64 17.03 15.50
C VAL A 514 -14.30 17.15 16.24
N TRP A 515 -13.30 16.34 15.88
CA TRP A 515 -12.00 16.29 16.54
C TRP A 515 -11.12 17.52 16.28
N ALA A 516 -11.01 17.97 15.04
CA ALA A 516 -10.08 19.02 14.62
C ALA A 516 -10.65 20.44 14.70
N LYS A 517 -11.98 20.61 14.66
CA LYS A 517 -12.63 21.94 14.63
C LYS A 517 -13.57 22.18 15.79
N TRP A 518 -14.49 21.27 16.08
CA TRP A 518 -15.53 21.51 17.08
C TRP A 518 -15.02 21.40 18.53
N ILE A 519 -14.36 20.29 18.92
CA ILE A 519 -13.84 20.11 20.27
C ILE A 519 -12.82 21.20 20.65
N PRO A 520 -11.83 21.56 19.80
CA PRO A 520 -10.87 22.62 20.11
C PRO A 520 -11.55 23.98 20.34
N LYS A 521 -12.54 24.33 19.50
CA LYS A 521 -13.33 25.56 19.65
C LYS A 521 -14.15 25.56 20.95
N TRP A 522 -14.76 24.43 21.30
CA TRP A 522 -15.56 24.30 22.51
C TRP A 522 -14.72 24.33 23.80
N LYS A 523 -13.52 23.75 23.78
CA LYS A 523 -12.61 23.66 24.94
C LYS A 523 -11.54 24.76 24.98
N GLY A 524 -11.56 25.73 24.07
CA GLY A 524 -10.66 26.89 24.09
C GLY A 524 -9.18 26.57 23.80
N TYR A 525 -8.88 25.59 22.95
CA TYR A 525 -7.51 25.28 22.53
C TYR A 525 -7.39 25.19 21.00
N GLN A 526 -6.17 25.29 20.48
CA GLN A 526 -5.83 24.97 19.10
C GLN A 526 -4.91 23.76 19.04
N LEU A 527 -5.05 22.97 17.97
CA LEU A 527 -4.14 21.87 17.70
C LEU A 527 -2.88 22.44 17.03
N ARG A 528 -1.72 22.05 17.54
CA ARG A 528 -0.40 22.30 16.95
C ARG A 528 0.37 20.98 16.89
N GLN A 529 1.34 20.91 15.99
CA GLN A 529 2.19 19.74 15.87
C GLN A 529 3.57 20.02 16.47
N GLU A 530 4.17 19.00 17.04
CA GLU A 530 5.50 19.00 17.60
C GLU A 530 6.28 17.80 17.04
N VAL A 531 7.52 18.02 16.61
CA VAL A 531 8.39 16.91 16.17
C VAL A 531 8.97 16.24 17.40
N VAL A 532 8.69 14.94 17.55
CA VAL A 532 9.22 14.11 18.62
C VAL A 532 10.16 13.04 18.08
N ASN A 533 11.29 12.86 18.76
CA ASN A 533 12.24 11.78 18.48
C ASN A 533 11.92 10.57 19.38
N LEU A 534 11.62 9.43 18.77
CA LEU A 534 11.24 8.19 19.47
C LEU A 534 12.45 7.29 19.76
N GLY A 535 13.65 7.74 19.41
CA GLY A 535 14.93 7.04 19.50
C GLY A 535 15.16 6.05 18.35
N GLY A 536 16.42 5.72 18.10
CA GLY A 536 16.80 4.81 17.00
C GLY A 536 16.57 5.41 15.60
N GLY A 537 16.62 6.73 15.48
CA GLY A 537 16.38 7.48 14.23
C GLY A 537 14.91 7.71 13.89
N ALA A 538 13.96 7.16 14.67
CA ALA A 538 12.53 7.29 14.40
C ALA A 538 12.00 8.66 14.82
N GLU A 539 11.37 9.38 13.90
CA GLU A 539 10.76 10.69 14.14
C GLU A 539 9.26 10.66 13.81
N ALA A 540 8.46 11.39 14.59
CA ALA A 540 7.02 11.52 14.38
C ALA A 540 6.52 12.91 14.79
N HIS A 541 5.33 13.27 14.36
CA HIS A 541 4.59 14.39 14.93
C HIS A 541 3.74 13.92 16.11
N LEU A 542 3.72 14.73 17.16
CA LEU A 542 2.73 14.68 18.23
C LEU A 542 1.81 15.89 18.07
N ILE A 543 0.49 15.67 18.15
CA ILE A 543 -0.47 16.77 18.11
C ILE A 543 -0.69 17.29 19.53
N ALA A 544 -0.09 18.43 19.83
CA ALA A 544 -0.24 19.17 21.08
C ALA A 544 -1.55 19.98 21.09
N LYS A 545 -2.19 20.04 22.26
CA LYS A 545 -3.36 20.90 22.52
C LYS A 545 -2.86 22.17 23.21
N VAL A 546 -2.74 23.25 22.44
CA VAL A 546 -2.22 24.53 22.94
C VAL A 546 -3.39 25.45 23.30
N PRO A 547 -3.52 25.92 24.54
CA PRO A 547 -4.53 26.91 24.93
C PRO A 547 -4.49 28.14 24.01
N VAL A 548 -5.65 28.72 23.66
CA VAL A 548 -5.73 29.81 22.66
C VAL A 548 -4.85 31.02 23.01
N ASN A 549 -4.68 31.31 24.29
CA ASN A 549 -3.82 32.38 24.82
C ASN A 549 -2.31 32.12 24.69
N GLU A 550 -1.90 30.86 24.51
CA GLU A 550 -0.49 30.46 24.42
C GLU A 550 -0.04 30.14 22.99
N VAL A 551 -0.97 30.21 22.03
CA VAL A 551 -0.70 29.88 20.62
C VAL A 551 0.37 30.77 20.01
N GLU A 552 0.35 32.07 20.28
CA GLU A 552 1.35 33.00 19.74
C GLU A 552 2.75 32.71 20.31
N ALA A 553 2.84 32.43 21.61
CA ALA A 553 4.09 32.02 22.25
C ALA A 553 4.60 30.68 21.68
N TRP A 554 3.69 29.73 21.44
CA TRP A 554 4.03 28.46 20.80
C TRP A 554 4.59 28.66 19.38
N ASP A 555 3.91 29.44 18.56
CA ASP A 555 4.27 29.72 17.16
C ASP A 555 5.56 30.59 17.07
N ALA A 556 5.92 31.30 18.13
CA ALA A 556 7.21 32.00 18.26
C ALA A 556 8.36 31.03 18.55
N ASN A 557 8.12 30.02 19.40
CA ASN A 557 9.13 29.06 19.86
C ASN A 557 9.32 27.86 18.91
N HIS A 558 8.38 27.60 18.00
CA HIS A 558 8.44 26.47 17.08
C HIS A 558 8.56 26.89 15.61
N ASP A 559 9.29 26.11 14.81
CA ASP A 559 9.34 26.25 13.36
C ASP A 559 8.07 25.73 12.68
N ALA A 560 8.00 25.81 11.35
CA ALA A 560 6.82 25.36 10.61
C ALA A 560 6.54 23.86 10.72
N ALA A 561 7.59 23.05 10.94
CA ALA A 561 7.47 21.61 11.13
C ALA A 561 7.08 21.24 12.57
N GLY A 562 7.23 22.16 13.53
CA GLY A 562 6.99 21.90 14.95
C GLY A 562 8.26 21.52 15.71
N ARG A 563 9.46 21.86 15.20
CA ARG A 563 10.72 21.76 15.94
C ARG A 563 10.92 23.03 16.76
N ILE A 564 11.52 22.90 17.95
CA ILE A 564 11.86 24.07 18.78
C ILE A 564 12.92 24.89 18.04
N ARG A 565 12.67 26.19 17.83
CA ARG A 565 13.66 27.14 17.32
C ARG A 565 14.72 27.29 18.40
N ASN A 566 15.99 27.08 18.06
CA ASN A 566 17.10 27.22 19.01
C ASN A 566 16.99 28.54 19.78
N MET A 567 16.57 28.47 21.05
CA MET A 567 16.90 29.49 22.03
C MET A 567 18.42 29.48 22.17
N THR A 568 19.05 30.65 22.18
CA THR A 568 20.47 30.78 22.50
C THR A 568 20.76 29.98 23.78
N VAL A 569 21.90 29.27 23.81
CA VAL A 569 22.33 28.34 24.87
C VAL A 569 22.15 28.87 26.30
N THR A 570 22.07 30.19 26.47
CA THR A 570 21.81 30.92 27.70
C THR A 570 20.39 30.76 28.29
N GLU A 571 19.35 30.54 27.48
CA GLU A 571 17.96 30.47 27.99
C GLU A 571 17.55 29.03 28.39
N LEU A 572 18.23 28.01 27.85
CA LEU A 572 18.03 26.61 28.21
C LEU A 572 18.48 26.29 29.65
N SER A 573 19.42 27.05 30.21
CA SER A 573 19.78 26.95 31.63
C SER A 573 18.70 27.56 32.51
N ASP A 574 18.08 28.65 32.07
CA ASP A 574 17.10 29.39 32.88
C ASP A 574 15.73 28.70 32.87
N GLU A 575 15.30 28.10 31.75
CA GLU A 575 14.04 27.35 31.70
C GLU A 575 14.15 25.99 32.41
N LYS A 576 15.32 25.33 32.35
CA LYS A 576 15.57 24.08 33.07
C LYS A 576 15.73 24.33 34.58
N ALA A 577 16.26 25.48 34.97
CA ALA A 577 16.28 25.95 36.36
C ALA A 577 14.87 26.35 36.86
N ALA A 578 14.06 27.01 36.02
CA ALA A 578 12.69 27.40 36.37
C ALA A 578 11.73 26.21 36.50
N ARG A 579 11.90 25.16 35.68
CA ARG A 579 11.12 23.92 35.81
C ARG A 579 11.54 23.08 37.02
N THR A 580 12.81 23.08 37.38
CA THR A 580 13.30 22.37 38.58
C THR A 580 12.99 23.12 39.88
N SER A 581 12.94 24.47 39.88
CA SER A 581 12.48 25.24 41.04
C SER A 581 10.97 25.12 41.26
N SER A 582 10.17 25.12 40.19
CA SER A 582 8.71 24.92 40.27
C SER A 582 8.31 23.54 40.79
N GLU A 583 9.07 22.48 40.48
CA GLU A 583 8.82 21.14 41.03
C GLU A 583 9.25 21.02 42.50
N ALA A 584 10.29 21.75 42.92
CA ALA A 584 10.74 21.79 44.32
C ALA A 584 9.74 22.52 45.24
N ASP A 585 9.24 23.69 44.82
CA ASP A 585 8.25 24.46 45.59
C ASP A 585 6.91 23.72 45.72
N SER A 586 6.54 22.88 44.74
CA SER A 586 5.31 22.06 44.81
C SER A 586 5.40 20.92 45.82
N LYS A 587 6.62 20.42 46.11
CA LYS A 587 6.85 19.33 47.07
C LYS A 587 6.90 19.85 48.50
N ASP A 588 7.51 21.01 48.74
CA ASP A 588 7.53 21.62 50.09
C ASP A 588 6.15 22.13 50.53
N ALA A 589 5.31 22.61 49.61
CA ALA A 589 3.92 22.98 49.93
C ALA A 589 3.03 21.78 50.30
N SER A 590 3.39 20.56 49.88
CA SER A 590 2.63 19.34 50.17
C SER A 590 3.04 18.66 51.49
N ALA A 591 4.25 18.92 52.00
CA ALA A 591 4.77 18.32 53.23
C ALA A 591 4.35 19.07 54.51
N VAL A 592 3.84 20.31 54.41
CA VAL A 592 3.46 21.15 55.58
C VAL A 592 1.96 21.05 55.92
N ARG A 593 1.15 20.29 55.17
CA ARG A 593 -0.32 20.23 55.35
C ARG A 593 -0.88 18.95 56.00
N THR A 594 -0.05 18.11 56.60
CA THR A 594 -0.52 16.88 57.31
C THR A 594 -0.01 16.80 58.75
N LEU A 595 -0.13 17.89 59.50
CA LEU A 595 -0.20 17.87 60.97
C LEU A 595 -1.24 18.92 61.38
N ASP A 596 -2.14 18.50 62.27
CA ASP A 596 -3.22 19.24 62.94
C ASP A 596 -4.65 19.18 62.34
N VAL A 597 -5.52 18.61 63.20
CA VAL A 597 -7.00 18.46 63.22
C VAL A 597 -7.61 17.21 62.59
#